data_AF-A0A8S9HVD7-F1
#
_entry.id   AF-A0A8S9HVD7-F1
#
_cell.length_a   1.000
_cell.length_b   1.000
_cell.length_c   1.000
_cell.angle_alpha   90.00
_cell.angle_beta   90.00
_cell.angle_gamma   90.00
#
_symmetry.space_group_name_H-M   'P 1'
#
loop_
_entity.id
_entity.type
_entity.pdbx_description
1 polymer ?
#
loop_
_entity_poly.entity_id
_entity_poly.type
_entity_poly.pdbx_seq_one_letter_code
_entity_poly.pdbx_strand_id
1 'polypeptide(L)'
;MAKMLLGDNILVLSWLGQVTLAAMDEMFEAARAIMHWFGECAKIIASENETVRWTTPLGLPVVQPYLQMGTKLVKTSLQTLSLQRETDKVIVRRQRTAFPPNFIHSLDGSHMMMTAVACKRAGVCFAGVHDSFWTHACDVDKLNKILREKFVELYSQPILENLLESFEKSFPHLEFPPLPERGDLDLKVVLESTYFFN
;
A
#
# COMPACT_ATOMS: atom_id res chain seq x y z
N MET A 1 38.13 -14.76 20.42
CA MET A 1 37.37 -13.60 20.93
C MET A 1 36.40 -12.98 19.91
N ALA A 2 36.69 -12.91 18.61
CA ALA A 2 35.75 -12.31 17.63
C ALA A 2 34.42 -13.06 17.40
N LYS A 3 34.38 -14.40 17.58
CA LYS A 3 33.15 -15.20 17.42
C LYS A 3 32.12 -15.05 18.55
N MET A 4 32.55 -14.61 19.73
CA MET A 4 31.67 -14.48 20.91
C MET A 4 30.88 -13.16 20.88
N LEU A 5 31.51 -12.08 20.40
CA LEU A 5 30.87 -10.76 20.24
C LEU A 5 29.82 -10.70 19.12
N LEU A 6 29.93 -11.56 18.09
CA LEU A 6 28.95 -11.64 16.99
C LEU A 6 27.65 -12.33 17.39
N GLY A 7 27.71 -13.31 18.29
CA GLY A 7 26.51 -14.03 18.79
C GLY A 7 25.64 -13.13 19.66
N ASP A 8 26.26 -12.37 20.56
CA ASP A 8 25.56 -11.44 21.45
C ASP A 8 24.91 -10.30 20.66
N ASN A 9 25.57 -9.77 19.62
CA ASN A 9 25.00 -8.73 18.76
C ASN A 9 23.79 -9.22 17.96
N ILE A 10 23.80 -10.46 17.45
CA ILE A 10 22.64 -11.01 16.72
C ILE A 10 21.46 -11.21 17.66
N LEU A 11 21.71 -11.67 18.89
CA LEU A 11 20.67 -11.83 19.91
C LEU A 11 20.08 -10.49 20.35
N VAL A 12 20.93 -9.46 20.56
CA VAL A 12 20.49 -8.10 20.90
C VAL A 12 19.67 -7.49 19.75
N LEU A 13 20.10 -7.65 18.50
CA LEU A 13 19.35 -7.17 17.33
C LEU A 13 18.01 -7.90 17.16
N SER A 14 17.98 -9.21 17.38
CA SER A 14 16.74 -10.00 17.34
C SER A 14 15.77 -9.58 18.46
N TRP A 15 16.28 -9.39 19.67
CA TRP A 15 15.48 -8.91 20.80
C TRP A 15 14.94 -7.51 20.55
N LEU A 16 15.78 -6.58 20.07
CA LEU A 16 15.36 -5.22 19.73
C LEU A 16 14.29 -5.23 18.63
N GLY A 17 14.45 -6.07 17.61
CA GLY A 17 13.45 -6.27 16.57
C GLY A 17 12.12 -6.76 17.13
N GLN A 18 12.13 -7.76 18.02
CA GLN A 18 10.92 -8.26 18.67
C GLN A 18 10.23 -7.20 19.52
N VAL A 19 10.98 -6.47 20.35
CA VAL A 19 10.42 -5.39 21.19
C VAL A 19 9.86 -4.26 20.34
N THR A 20 10.53 -3.89 19.26
CA THR A 20 10.06 -2.84 18.35
C THR A 20 8.75 -3.25 17.67
N LEU A 21 8.68 -4.49 17.16
CA LEU A 21 7.45 -5.00 16.55
C LEU A 21 6.32 -5.11 17.59
N ALA A 22 6.62 -5.59 18.80
CA ALA A 22 5.66 -5.69 19.90
C ALA A 22 5.09 -4.32 20.32
N ALA A 23 5.90 -3.26 20.28
CA ALA A 23 5.44 -1.90 20.51
C ALA A 23 4.57 -1.38 19.34
N MET A 24 4.95 -1.65 18.09
CA MET A 24 4.21 -1.21 16.91
C MET A 24 2.82 -1.85 16.79
N ASP A 25 2.75 -3.19 16.78
CA ASP A 25 2.18 -3.83 17.95
C ASP A 25 0.94 -3.20 18.61
N GLU A 26 1.11 -3.02 19.91
CA GLU A 26 0.20 -2.34 20.83
C GLU A 26 -0.25 -0.95 20.36
N MET A 27 0.60 -0.18 19.66
CA MET A 27 0.27 1.17 19.24
C MET A 27 -0.73 1.25 18.07
N PHE A 28 -0.75 0.25 17.17
CA PHE A 28 -1.46 0.33 15.90
C PHE A 28 -2.41 -0.86 15.66
N GLU A 29 -3.20 -1.23 16.67
CA GLU A 29 -4.14 -2.36 16.60
C GLU A 29 -5.09 -2.31 15.39
N ALA A 30 -5.72 -1.16 15.15
CA ALA A 30 -6.65 -1.00 14.02
C ALA A 30 -5.94 -1.16 12.66
N ALA A 31 -4.75 -0.59 12.50
CA ALA A 31 -3.98 -0.73 11.27
C ALA A 31 -3.58 -2.19 11.02
N ARG A 32 -3.24 -2.94 12.09
CA ARG A 32 -2.93 -4.37 12.00
C ARG A 32 -4.13 -5.21 11.64
N ALA A 33 -5.30 -4.91 12.20
CA ALA A 33 -6.55 -5.57 11.83
C ALA A 33 -6.84 -5.40 10.33
N ILE A 34 -6.68 -4.18 9.79
CA ILE A 34 -6.86 -3.89 8.36
C ILE A 34 -5.79 -4.60 7.51
N MET A 35 -4.51 -4.56 7.91
CA MET A 35 -3.44 -5.28 7.21
C MET A 35 -3.67 -6.79 7.16
N HIS A 36 -4.15 -7.37 8.26
CA HIS A 36 -4.52 -8.77 8.33
C HIS A 36 -5.69 -9.08 7.40
N TRP A 37 -6.74 -8.24 7.41
CA TRP A 37 -7.90 -8.37 6.52
C TRP A 37 -7.49 -8.32 5.04
N PHE A 38 -6.66 -7.35 4.64
CA PHE A 38 -6.07 -7.30 3.30
C PHE A 38 -5.33 -8.59 2.96
N GLY A 39 -4.50 -9.10 3.88
CA GLY A 39 -3.77 -10.34 3.70
C GLY A 39 -4.66 -11.57 3.47
N GLU A 40 -5.78 -11.68 4.20
CA GLU A 40 -6.72 -12.79 4.00
C GLU A 40 -7.48 -12.66 2.67
N CYS A 41 -7.97 -11.48 2.30
CA CYS A 41 -8.60 -11.26 0.98
C CYS A 41 -7.64 -11.62 -0.17
N ALA A 42 -6.40 -11.15 -0.11
CA ALA A 42 -5.39 -11.45 -1.12
C ALA A 42 -5.04 -12.94 -1.20
N LYS A 43 -5.02 -13.63 -0.04
CA LYS A 43 -4.79 -15.08 0.02
C LYS A 43 -5.93 -15.86 -0.61
N ILE A 44 -7.19 -15.47 -0.38
CA ILE A 44 -8.37 -16.12 -0.96
C ILE A 44 -8.31 -16.05 -2.49
N ILE A 45 -8.12 -14.85 -3.06
CA ILE A 45 -7.98 -14.63 -4.51
C ILE A 45 -6.81 -15.44 -5.09
N ALA A 46 -5.64 -15.34 -4.46
CA ALA A 46 -4.44 -15.97 -5.00
C ALA A 46 -4.47 -17.50 -4.90
N SER A 47 -5.26 -18.08 -3.99
CA SER A 47 -5.40 -19.53 -3.84
C SER A 47 -6.14 -20.16 -5.04
N GLU A 48 -7.01 -19.41 -5.71
CA GLU A 48 -7.63 -19.79 -6.99
C GLU A 48 -6.73 -19.50 -8.21
N ASN A 49 -5.45 -19.22 -7.98
CA ASN A 49 -4.48 -18.87 -9.02
C ASN A 49 -4.87 -17.59 -9.80
N GLU A 50 -5.57 -16.66 -9.14
CA GLU A 50 -5.89 -15.34 -9.68
C GLU A 50 -5.03 -14.23 -9.06
N THR A 51 -4.84 -13.13 -9.77
CA THR A 51 -4.05 -12.00 -9.28
C THR A 51 -4.96 -10.97 -8.60
N VAL A 52 -4.46 -10.39 -7.50
CA VAL A 52 -5.21 -9.33 -6.82
C VAL A 52 -5.21 -8.08 -7.70
N ARG A 53 -6.40 -7.52 -7.89
CA ARG A 53 -6.64 -6.33 -8.70
C ARG A 53 -7.73 -5.48 -8.06
N TRP A 54 -7.56 -4.17 -8.12
CA TRP A 54 -8.53 -3.19 -7.60
C TRP A 54 -8.52 -1.95 -8.48
N THR A 55 -9.48 -1.06 -8.26
CA THR A 55 -9.52 0.25 -8.90
C THR A 55 -9.34 1.31 -7.81
N THR A 56 -8.42 2.25 -8.02
CA THR A 56 -8.23 3.37 -7.10
C THR A 56 -9.47 4.28 -7.07
N PRO A 57 -9.63 5.14 -6.04
CA PRO A 57 -10.71 6.13 -6.00
C PRO A 57 -10.73 7.10 -7.19
N LEU A 58 -9.62 7.23 -7.93
CA LEU A 58 -9.52 8.02 -9.17
C LEU A 58 -9.84 7.23 -10.45
N GLY A 59 -10.26 5.98 -10.33
CA GLY A 59 -10.61 5.14 -11.48
C GLY A 59 -9.43 4.45 -12.16
N LEU A 60 -8.21 4.53 -11.61
CA LEU A 60 -7.04 3.81 -12.14
C LEU A 60 -7.11 2.33 -11.74
N PRO A 61 -7.20 1.38 -12.68
CA PRO A 61 -7.10 -0.04 -12.38
C PRO A 61 -5.65 -0.42 -12.05
N VAL A 62 -5.46 -1.22 -10.99
CA VAL A 62 -4.17 -1.72 -10.51
C VAL A 62 -4.23 -3.23 -10.41
N VAL A 63 -3.17 -3.89 -10.86
CA VAL A 63 -3.02 -5.36 -10.82
C VAL A 63 -1.65 -5.69 -10.23
N GLN A 64 -1.58 -6.68 -9.34
CA GLN A 64 -0.32 -7.17 -8.78
C GLN A 64 0.27 -8.30 -9.65
N PRO A 65 1.41 -8.08 -10.35
CA PRO A 65 1.98 -9.04 -11.30
C PRO A 65 2.86 -10.10 -10.61
N TYR A 66 2.47 -10.58 -9.43
CA TYR A 66 3.28 -11.57 -8.69
C TYR A 66 3.01 -12.99 -9.19
N LEU A 67 3.59 -13.29 -10.34
CA LEU A 67 3.59 -14.58 -10.99
C LEU A 67 4.94 -15.29 -10.82
N GLN A 68 4.92 -16.63 -10.86
CA GLN A 68 6.13 -17.43 -10.79
C GLN A 68 6.95 -17.21 -12.06
N MET A 69 8.22 -16.88 -11.90
CA MET A 69 9.15 -16.78 -13.03
C MET A 69 9.62 -18.17 -13.43
N GLY A 70 9.32 -18.54 -14.66
CA GLY A 70 9.87 -19.71 -15.33
C GLY A 70 11.19 -19.36 -16.02
N THR A 71 11.97 -20.38 -16.35
CA THR A 71 13.19 -20.24 -17.15
C THR A 71 13.00 -20.93 -18.49
N LYS A 72 13.21 -20.20 -19.58
CA LYS A 72 13.24 -20.73 -20.94
C LYS A 72 14.68 -20.78 -21.43
N LEU A 73 15.17 -21.98 -21.68
CA LEU A 73 16.46 -22.19 -22.31
C LEU A 73 16.33 -22.11 -23.83
N VAL A 74 17.08 -21.20 -24.46
CA VAL A 74 17.15 -21.03 -25.91
C VAL A 74 18.51 -21.48 -26.39
N LYS A 75 18.56 -22.63 -27.06
CA LYS A 75 19.80 -23.13 -27.67
C LYS A 75 20.06 -22.37 -28.96
N THR A 76 21.24 -21.77 -29.06
CA THR A 76 21.77 -21.16 -30.30
C THR A 76 22.99 -21.96 -30.77
N SER A 77 23.51 -21.66 -31.96
CA SER A 77 24.71 -22.32 -32.51
C SER A 77 25.99 -22.07 -31.70
N LEU A 78 26.04 -20.98 -30.91
CA LEU A 78 27.23 -20.60 -30.12
C LEU A 78 27.07 -20.90 -28.62
N GLN A 79 25.86 -20.82 -28.07
CA GLN A 79 25.61 -21.03 -26.65
C GLN A 79 24.12 -21.27 -26.33
N THR A 80 23.83 -21.71 -25.11
CA THR A 80 22.45 -21.75 -24.57
C THR A 80 22.18 -20.52 -23.73
N LEU A 81 21.16 -19.74 -24.09
CA LEU A 81 20.71 -18.57 -23.34
C LEU A 81 19.62 -18.97 -22.35
N SER A 82 19.72 -18.50 -21.12
CA SER A 82 18.69 -18.67 -20.09
C SER A 82 17.87 -17.40 -19.97
N LEU A 83 16.62 -17.43 -20.44
CA LEU A 83 15.69 -16.31 -20.39
C LEU A 83 14.68 -16.53 -19.28
N GLN A 84 14.41 -15.48 -18.48
CA GLN A 84 13.27 -15.51 -17.56
C GLN A 84 11.98 -15.20 -18.32
N ARG A 85 10.91 -15.94 -18.02
CA ARG A 85 9.58 -15.72 -18.57
C ARG A 85 8.55 -15.85 -17.46
N GLU A 86 7.58 -14.96 -17.40
CA GLU A 86 6.42 -15.11 -16.52
C GLU A 86 5.65 -16.39 -16.87
N THR A 87 5.26 -17.15 -15.85
CA THR A 87 4.32 -18.26 -15.98
C THR A 87 2.93 -17.82 -15.56
N ASP A 88 1.93 -18.64 -15.84
CA ASP A 88 0.54 -18.36 -15.43
C ASP A 88 0.26 -18.74 -13.96
N LYS A 89 1.29 -19.10 -13.19
CA LYS A 89 1.15 -19.54 -11.81
C LYS A 89 1.37 -18.39 -10.83
N VAL A 90 0.37 -18.12 -10.00
CA VAL A 90 0.40 -17.04 -9.00
C VAL A 90 1.27 -17.42 -7.80
N ILE A 91 2.07 -16.46 -7.31
CA ILE A 91 2.82 -16.61 -6.06
C ILE A 91 1.97 -16.11 -4.89
N VAL A 92 1.15 -17.01 -4.32
CA VAL A 92 0.22 -16.70 -3.21
C VAL A 92 0.86 -15.89 -2.08
N ARG A 93 2.04 -16.33 -1.62
CA ARG A 93 2.76 -15.63 -0.55
C ARG A 93 3.08 -14.19 -0.91
N ARG A 94 3.51 -13.90 -2.14
CA ARG A 94 3.88 -12.55 -2.57
C ARG A 94 2.64 -11.67 -2.77
N GLN A 95 1.56 -12.19 -3.35
CA GLN A 95 0.28 -11.49 -3.44
C GLN A 95 -0.19 -11.03 -2.06
N ARG A 96 -0.25 -11.98 -1.10
CA ARG A 96 -0.65 -11.70 0.29
C ARG A 96 0.19 -10.63 0.96
N THR A 97 1.51 -10.76 0.92
CA THR A 97 2.40 -9.84 1.65
C THR A 97 2.52 -8.48 1.00
N ALA A 98 2.36 -8.39 -0.33
CA ALA A 98 2.52 -7.14 -1.06
C ALA A 98 1.20 -6.36 -1.21
N PHE A 99 0.04 -6.98 -1.01
CA PHE A 99 -1.24 -6.30 -1.16
C PHE A 99 -1.43 -5.12 -0.21
N PRO A 100 -1.23 -5.25 1.12
CA PRO A 100 -1.38 -4.12 2.04
C PRO A 100 -0.56 -2.88 1.63
N PRO A 101 0.78 -2.96 1.43
CA PRO A 101 1.55 -1.77 1.07
C PRO A 101 1.18 -1.22 -0.32
N ASN A 102 0.92 -2.09 -1.31
CA ASN A 102 0.57 -1.60 -2.66
C ASN A 102 -0.80 -0.90 -2.67
N PHE A 103 -1.76 -1.36 -1.87
CA PHE A 103 -3.05 -0.71 -1.75
C PHE A 103 -2.91 0.68 -1.12
N ILE A 104 -2.17 0.81 -0.01
CA ILE A 104 -1.91 2.10 0.65
C ILE A 104 -1.17 3.06 -0.29
N HIS A 105 -0.10 2.61 -0.96
CA HIS A 105 0.60 3.44 -1.95
C HIS A 105 -0.30 3.92 -3.09
N SER A 106 -1.32 3.14 -3.47
CA SER A 106 -2.28 3.55 -4.48
C SER A 106 -3.23 4.66 -3.98
N LEU A 107 -3.54 4.68 -2.67
CA LEU A 107 -4.29 5.74 -2.03
C LEU A 107 -3.43 7.01 -1.88
N ASP A 108 -2.17 6.87 -1.48
CA ASP A 108 -1.21 7.99 -1.37
C ASP A 108 -1.00 8.64 -2.74
N GLY A 109 -0.84 7.82 -3.79
CA GLY A 109 -0.79 8.30 -5.17
C GLY A 109 -2.06 9.03 -5.59
N SER A 110 -3.23 8.53 -5.17
CA SER A 110 -4.53 9.19 -5.42
C SER A 110 -4.60 10.55 -4.71
N HIS A 111 -4.18 10.63 -3.45
CA HIS A 111 -4.13 11.87 -2.67
C HIS A 111 -3.18 12.90 -3.31
N MET A 112 -1.99 12.47 -3.74
CA MET A 112 -1.04 13.32 -4.46
C MET A 112 -1.66 13.88 -5.74
N MET A 113 -2.30 13.04 -6.55
CA MET A 113 -2.92 13.47 -7.81
C MET A 113 -4.09 14.44 -7.57
N MET A 114 -4.95 14.16 -6.59
CA MET A 114 -6.03 15.06 -6.18
C MET A 114 -5.51 16.43 -5.74
N THR A 115 -4.45 16.43 -4.94
CA THR A 115 -3.76 17.64 -4.48
C THR A 115 -3.15 18.43 -5.63
N ALA A 116 -2.45 17.77 -6.56
CA ALA A 116 -1.84 18.41 -7.72
C ALA A 116 -2.89 19.11 -8.60
N VAL A 117 -4.02 18.47 -8.84
CA VAL A 117 -5.14 19.05 -9.61
C VAL A 117 -5.73 20.26 -8.89
N ALA A 118 -5.90 20.18 -7.56
CA ALA A 118 -6.42 21.28 -6.75
C ALA A 118 -5.46 22.47 -6.70
N CYS A 119 -4.15 22.22 -6.54
CA CYS A 119 -3.11 23.25 -6.58
C CYS A 119 -3.11 23.99 -7.92
N LYS A 120 -3.18 23.25 -9.04
CA LYS A 120 -3.28 23.83 -10.39
C LYS A 120 -4.49 24.75 -10.54
N ARG A 121 -5.65 24.37 -9.98
CA ARG A 121 -6.86 25.22 -10.01
C ARG A 121 -6.73 26.46 -9.13
N ALA A 122 -5.99 26.37 -8.03
CA ALA A 122 -5.72 27.47 -7.10
C ALA A 122 -4.55 28.39 -7.54
N GLY A 123 -3.91 28.10 -8.68
CA GLY A 123 -2.74 28.85 -9.14
C GLY A 123 -1.47 28.61 -8.31
N VAL A 124 -1.41 27.51 -7.56
CA VAL A 124 -0.27 27.12 -6.72
C VAL A 124 0.64 26.17 -7.49
N CYS A 125 1.93 26.51 -7.58
CA CYS A 125 2.94 25.60 -8.14
C CYS A 125 3.05 24.35 -7.25
N PHE A 126 3.12 23.17 -7.85
CA PHE A 126 3.16 21.91 -7.13
C PHE A 126 4.26 21.01 -7.68
N ALA A 127 5.06 20.45 -6.77
CA ALA A 127 5.93 19.31 -7.03
C ALA A 127 5.71 18.28 -5.93
N GLY A 128 5.87 16.99 -6.25
CA GLY A 128 5.68 15.92 -5.28
C GLY A 128 6.64 14.76 -5.52
N VAL A 129 7.18 14.21 -4.43
CA VAL A 129 7.96 12.98 -4.42
C VAL A 129 7.25 12.04 -3.44
N HIS A 130 6.38 11.19 -3.97
CA HIS A 130 5.52 10.30 -3.19
C HIS A 130 4.67 11.08 -2.16
N ASP A 131 5.04 11.02 -0.88
CA ASP A 131 4.40 11.63 0.28
C ASP A 131 5.00 12.99 0.68
N SER A 132 6.00 13.48 -0.06
CA SER A 132 6.60 14.81 0.14
C SER A 132 6.09 15.80 -0.91
N PHE A 133 5.54 16.94 -0.47
CA PHE A 133 4.86 17.92 -1.33
C PHE A 133 5.49 19.30 -1.23
N TRP A 134 5.86 19.89 -2.37
CA TRP A 134 6.63 21.13 -2.44
C TRP A 134 5.90 22.21 -3.25
N THR A 135 6.10 23.45 -2.86
CA THR A 135 5.63 24.66 -3.56
C THR A 135 6.60 25.83 -3.32
N HIS A 136 6.31 27.00 -3.85
CA HIS A 136 7.04 28.22 -3.50
C HIS A 136 6.72 28.67 -2.07
N ALA A 137 7.71 29.25 -1.38
CA ALA A 137 7.59 29.62 0.04
C ALA A 137 6.35 30.49 0.36
N CYS A 138 5.91 31.34 -0.57
CA CYS A 138 4.73 32.20 -0.41
C CYS A 138 3.38 31.45 -0.43
N ASP A 139 3.34 30.20 -0.92
CA ASP A 139 2.12 29.42 -1.09
C ASP A 139 2.05 28.20 -0.15
N VAL A 140 3.01 28.03 0.76
CA VAL A 140 3.07 26.89 1.70
C VAL A 140 1.77 26.74 2.51
N ASP A 141 1.23 27.84 3.03
CA ASP A 141 -0.02 27.81 3.79
C ASP A 141 -1.21 27.34 2.94
N LYS A 142 -1.25 27.75 1.66
CA LYS A 142 -2.29 27.32 0.72
C LYS A 142 -2.15 25.85 0.38
N LEU A 143 -0.92 25.38 0.11
CA LEU A 143 -0.65 23.97 -0.16
C LEU A 143 -1.08 23.11 1.04
N ASN A 144 -0.69 23.49 2.25
CA ASN A 144 -1.04 22.77 3.48
C ASN A 144 -2.55 22.67 3.69
N LYS A 145 -3.29 23.73 3.38
CA LYS A 145 -4.76 23.70 3.42
C LYS A 145 -5.32 22.71 2.39
N ILE A 146 -4.87 22.79 1.13
CA ILE A 146 -5.33 21.91 0.05
C ILE A 146 -5.02 20.44 0.38
N LEU A 147 -3.84 20.14 0.91
CA LEU A 147 -3.43 18.79 1.29
C LEU A 147 -4.40 18.17 2.31
N ARG A 148 -4.72 18.90 3.37
CA ARG A 148 -5.67 18.45 4.42
C ARG A 148 -7.08 18.29 3.86
N GLU A 149 -7.55 19.25 3.06
CA GLU A 149 -8.86 19.17 2.40
C GLU A 149 -8.97 17.93 1.52
N LYS A 150 -7.96 17.66 0.68
CA LYS A 150 -7.97 16.50 -0.21
C LYS A 150 -7.77 15.17 0.51
N PHE A 151 -7.06 15.17 1.64
CA PHE A 151 -6.97 14.00 2.51
C PHE A 151 -8.35 13.65 3.10
N VAL A 152 -9.02 14.64 3.69
CA VAL A 152 -10.36 14.45 4.25
C VAL A 152 -11.36 14.04 3.17
N GLU A 153 -11.32 14.65 1.99
CA GLU A 153 -12.17 14.27 0.86
C GLU A 153 -11.96 12.82 0.40
N LEU A 154 -10.71 12.36 0.32
CA LEU A 154 -10.37 11.00 -0.07
C LEU A 154 -10.86 9.99 0.97
N TYR A 155 -10.49 10.17 2.23
CA TYR A 155 -10.79 9.21 3.31
C TYR A 155 -12.21 9.34 3.87
N SER A 156 -12.99 10.35 3.48
CA SER A 156 -14.44 10.40 3.75
C SER A 156 -15.22 9.41 2.87
N GLN A 157 -14.62 8.87 1.81
CA GLN A 157 -15.21 7.81 1.01
C GLN A 157 -15.15 6.47 1.75
N PRO A 158 -16.10 5.56 1.51
CA PRO A 158 -16.09 4.23 2.11
C PRO A 158 -15.09 3.31 1.39
N ILE A 159 -13.79 3.57 1.58
CA ILE A 159 -12.70 2.96 0.79
C ILE A 159 -12.68 1.43 0.92
N LEU A 160 -12.84 0.90 2.14
CA LEU A 160 -12.76 -0.55 2.36
C LEU A 160 -14.02 -1.26 1.87
N GLU A 161 -15.18 -0.64 2.03
CA GLU A 161 -16.46 -1.11 1.49
C GLU A 161 -16.41 -1.16 -0.03
N ASN A 162 -15.94 -0.10 -0.68
CA ASN A 162 -15.78 -0.04 -2.14
C ASN A 162 -14.81 -1.11 -2.65
N LEU A 163 -13.73 -1.37 -1.89
CA LEU A 163 -12.78 -2.42 -2.21
C LEU A 163 -13.42 -3.82 -2.10
N LEU A 164 -14.13 -4.08 -1.02
CA LEU A 164 -14.84 -5.36 -0.81
C LEU A 164 -15.88 -5.58 -1.90
N GLU A 165 -16.71 -4.59 -2.20
CA GLU A 165 -17.70 -4.66 -3.29
C GLU A 165 -17.01 -4.91 -4.65
N SER A 166 -15.86 -4.27 -4.89
CA SER A 166 -15.07 -4.51 -6.10
C SER A 166 -14.53 -5.95 -6.17
N PHE A 167 -14.14 -6.53 -5.05
CA PHE A 167 -13.69 -7.92 -4.99
C PHE A 167 -14.84 -8.90 -5.22
N GLU A 168 -15.98 -8.71 -4.56
CA GLU A 168 -17.18 -9.53 -4.76
C GLU A 168 -17.66 -9.50 -6.21
N LYS A 169 -17.61 -8.33 -6.87
CA LYS A 169 -17.94 -8.21 -8.30
C LYS A 169 -16.90 -8.88 -9.21
N SER A 170 -15.62 -8.75 -8.89
CA SER A 170 -14.53 -9.27 -9.73
C SER A 170 -14.34 -10.77 -9.57
N PHE A 171 -14.73 -11.31 -8.42
CA PHE A 171 -14.51 -12.67 -7.97
C PHE A 171 -15.80 -13.24 -7.33
N PRO A 172 -16.90 -13.36 -8.09
CA PRO A 172 -18.23 -13.71 -7.54
C PRO A 172 -18.34 -15.14 -7.02
N HIS A 173 -17.31 -15.97 -7.25
CA HIS A 173 -17.22 -17.35 -6.77
C HIS A 173 -16.45 -17.46 -5.44
N LEU A 174 -15.95 -16.34 -4.91
CA LEU A 174 -15.18 -16.28 -3.67
C LEU A 174 -16.00 -15.63 -2.55
N GLU A 175 -15.78 -16.10 -1.33
CA GLU A 175 -16.32 -15.50 -0.11
C GLU A 175 -15.22 -14.74 0.63
N PHE A 176 -15.49 -13.49 1.00
CA PHE A 176 -14.53 -12.61 1.66
C PHE A 176 -14.87 -12.40 3.14
N PRO A 177 -13.86 -12.23 4.02
CA PRO A 177 -14.10 -11.92 5.41
C PRO A 177 -14.79 -10.55 5.58
N PRO A 178 -15.62 -10.39 6.63
CA PRO A 178 -16.27 -9.11 6.90
C PRO A 178 -15.25 -8.01 7.16
N LEU A 179 -15.68 -6.76 6.94
CA LEU A 179 -14.84 -5.58 7.17
C LEU A 179 -14.43 -5.48 8.66
N PRO A 180 -13.19 -5.02 8.94
CA PRO A 180 -12.79 -4.68 10.29
C PRO A 180 -13.62 -3.52 10.85
N GLU A 181 -13.73 -3.45 12.18
CA GLU A 181 -14.51 -2.42 12.86
C GLU A 181 -13.93 -1.01 12.61
N ARG A 182 -14.81 -0.05 12.35
CA ARG A 182 -14.44 1.35 12.15
C ARG A 182 -14.31 2.04 13.50
N GLY A 183 -13.19 2.75 13.71
CA GLY A 183 -12.99 3.59 14.88
C GLY A 183 -13.89 4.84 14.90
N ASP A 184 -13.73 5.64 15.94
CA ASP A 184 -14.56 6.81 16.26
C ASP A 184 -13.93 8.18 15.89
N LEU A 185 -12.75 8.16 15.25
CA LEU A 185 -12.05 9.37 14.81
C LEU A 185 -12.91 10.21 13.85
N ASP A 186 -13.20 11.45 14.22
CA ASP A 186 -13.74 12.46 13.29
C ASP A 186 -12.64 12.95 12.36
N LEU A 187 -12.68 12.55 11.09
CA LEU A 187 -11.71 12.96 10.08
C LEU A 187 -11.58 14.48 9.91
N LYS A 188 -12.60 15.26 10.29
CA LYS A 188 -12.55 16.74 10.18
C LYS A 188 -11.44 17.35 11.04
N VAL A 189 -11.00 16.69 12.11
CA VAL A 189 -9.90 17.19 12.96
C VAL A 189 -8.58 17.32 12.17
N VAL A 190 -8.42 16.60 11.06
CA VAL A 190 -7.24 16.69 10.19
C VAL A 190 -7.11 18.07 9.56
N LEU A 191 -8.22 18.78 9.31
CA LEU A 191 -8.22 20.13 8.73
C LEU A 191 -7.45 21.15 9.59
N GLU A 192 -7.49 20.97 10.91
CA GLU A 192 -6.84 21.85 11.88
C GLU A 192 -5.48 21.30 12.36
N SER A 193 -5.04 20.14 11.85
CA SER A 193 -3.82 19.48 12.32
C SER A 193 -2.57 20.11 11.73
N THR A 194 -1.90 20.94 12.53
CA THR A 194 -0.68 21.67 12.13
C THR A 194 0.43 20.74 11.65
N TYR A 195 0.64 19.61 12.34
CA TYR A 195 1.74 18.67 12.06
C TYR A 195 1.38 17.54 11.10
N PHE A 196 0.21 17.60 10.45
CA PHE A 196 -0.20 16.56 9.51
C PHE A 196 0.67 16.49 8.26
N PHE A 197 0.99 17.66 7.70
CA PHE A 197 2.06 17.89 6.73
C PHE A 197 2.84 19.11 7.18
N ASN A 198 4.16 19.00 7.26
CA ASN A 198 5.07 20.05 7.71
C ASN A 198 6.14 20.30 6.65
#